data_AF-B0D5R6-F1
#
_entry.id   AF-B0D5R6-F1
#
_cell.length_a   1.000
_cell.length_b   1.000
_cell.length_c   1.000
_cell.angle_alpha   90.00
_cell.angle_beta   90.00
_cell.angle_gamma   90.00
#
_symmetry.space_group_name_H-M   'P 1'
#
loop_
_entity.id
_entity.type
_entity.pdbx_description
1 polymer ?
#
loop_
_entity_poly.entity_id
_entity_poly.type
_entity_poly.pdbx_seq_one_letter_code
_entity_poly.pdbx_strand_id
1 'polypeptide(L)'
;MALADLSNMSPEAQADLSNMSPEALSRFMDFMRNEVENPPKTTDLFKVPADLPKGWQIFFDKVAAHYARQCEDRHTLIYLEKRSWILEDEKLTEFEMFMSAIGMKEEGNAAFREGDVARALLFYMSANSTFPTPDVMNNVAACALRENRYQMAEDFASKALDMDLFTNVKNKAKAYFRRAQARMHLGNFEEALQDINIAADLHPDVSISSTRGEIETLIETVKSPSQRKTYLDGQKSPPGMLSFTEGMQGIQDLGMQYVRVPDFVDFKQVQPPSF
;
A
#
# COMPACT_ATOMS: atom_id res chain seq x y z
N MET A 1 -22.35 35.08 4.59
CA MET A 1 -21.75 35.22 3.24
C MET A 1 -20.24 35.36 3.41
N ALA A 2 -19.55 34.23 3.59
CA ALA A 2 -18.10 34.17 3.40
C ALA A 2 -17.94 33.37 2.11
N LEU A 3 -17.79 34.07 0.99
CA LEU A 3 -17.36 33.47 -0.27
C LEU A 3 -16.00 32.82 0.03
N ALA A 4 -15.85 31.53 -0.29
CA ALA A 4 -14.56 30.86 -0.25
C ALA A 4 -13.55 31.73 -1.01
N ASP A 5 -12.35 31.92 -0.45
CA ASP A 5 -11.32 32.72 -1.08
C ASP A 5 -10.85 32.04 -2.38
N LEU A 6 -11.43 32.48 -3.50
CA LEU A 6 -11.21 31.90 -4.84
C LEU A 6 -9.81 32.23 -5.40
N SER A 7 -9.01 33.02 -4.70
CA SER A 7 -7.72 33.54 -5.18
C SER A 7 -6.66 32.45 -5.45
N ASN A 8 -6.84 31.24 -4.90
CA ASN A 8 -5.93 30.09 -5.09
C ASN A 8 -6.38 29.10 -6.18
N MET A 9 -7.47 29.38 -6.91
CA MET A 9 -7.96 28.50 -7.99
C MET A 9 -7.29 28.81 -9.34
N SER A 10 -7.24 27.82 -10.24
CA SER A 10 -6.75 28.06 -11.60
C SER A 10 -7.67 29.06 -12.34
N PRO A 11 -7.14 29.85 -13.29
CA PRO A 11 -7.95 30.80 -14.06
C PRO A 11 -9.13 30.15 -14.79
N GLU A 12 -8.96 28.91 -15.24
CA GLU A 12 -10.01 28.10 -15.88
C GLU A 12 -11.14 27.77 -14.89
N ALA A 13 -10.79 27.32 -13.68
CA ALA A 13 -11.79 27.02 -12.66
C ALA A 13 -12.53 28.28 -12.16
N GLN A 14 -11.85 29.44 -12.13
CA GLN A 14 -12.50 30.73 -11.85
C GLN A 14 -13.44 31.16 -12.98
N ALA A 15 -13.07 30.93 -14.25
CA ALA A 15 -13.92 31.20 -15.40
C ALA A 15 -15.17 30.30 -15.41
N ASP A 16 -15.01 29.00 -15.12
CA ASP A 16 -16.13 28.06 -15.06
C ASP A 16 -17.12 28.40 -13.94
N LEU A 17 -16.62 28.74 -12.75
CA LEU A 17 -17.45 29.17 -11.62
C LEU A 17 -18.18 30.50 -11.88
N SER A 18 -17.53 31.44 -12.56
CA SER A 18 -18.14 32.73 -12.91
C SER A 18 -19.17 32.64 -14.04
N ASN A 19 -19.15 31.55 -14.82
CA ASN A 19 -20.15 31.25 -15.85
C ASN A 19 -21.39 30.51 -15.29
N MET A 20 -21.37 30.08 -14.03
CA MET A 20 -22.54 29.43 -13.39
C MET A 20 -23.62 30.47 -13.05
N SER A 21 -24.89 30.12 -13.24
CA SER A 21 -25.99 30.95 -12.73
C SER A 21 -25.92 31.04 -11.20
N PRO A 22 -26.44 32.11 -10.57
CA PRO A 22 -26.48 32.24 -9.11
C PRO A 22 -27.14 31.02 -8.42
N GLU A 23 -28.17 30.45 -9.04
CA GLU A 23 -28.86 29.26 -8.55
C GLU A 23 -27.99 28.01 -8.65
N ALA A 24 -27.25 27.85 -9.76
CA ALA A 24 -26.34 26.72 -9.96
C ALA A 24 -25.15 26.78 -8.99
N LEU A 25 -24.58 27.98 -8.79
CA LEU A 25 -23.52 28.20 -7.79
C LEU A 25 -24.03 27.92 -6.38
N SER A 26 -25.26 28.35 -6.02
CA SER A 26 -25.84 28.04 -4.72
C SER A 26 -25.99 26.54 -4.51
N ARG A 27 -26.54 25.81 -5.48
CA ARG A 27 -26.68 24.34 -5.41
C ARG A 27 -25.33 23.64 -5.29
N PHE A 28 -24.33 24.10 -6.03
CA PHE A 28 -22.97 23.56 -5.93
C PHE A 28 -22.38 23.80 -4.53
N MET A 29 -22.53 24.99 -3.97
CA MET A 29 -22.05 25.30 -2.61
C MET A 29 -22.83 24.51 -1.54
N ASP A 30 -24.13 24.29 -1.73
CA ASP A 30 -24.94 23.42 -0.87
C ASP A 30 -24.47 21.96 -0.95
N PHE A 31 -24.17 21.47 -2.16
CA PHE A 31 -23.57 20.15 -2.37
C PHE A 31 -22.22 20.04 -1.65
N MET A 32 -21.30 20.98 -1.85
CA MET A 32 -19.98 20.97 -1.20
C MET A 32 -20.08 21.05 0.32
N ARG A 33 -21.03 21.82 0.87
CA ARG A 33 -21.30 21.84 2.32
C ARG A 33 -21.82 20.50 2.81
N ASN A 34 -22.81 19.93 2.12
CA ASN A 34 -23.35 18.61 2.47
C ASN A 34 -22.28 17.52 2.40
N GLU A 35 -21.38 17.57 1.41
CA GLU A 35 -20.26 16.64 1.31
C GLU A 35 -19.30 16.74 2.50
N VAL A 36 -19.10 17.93 3.05
CA VAL A 36 -18.27 18.15 4.24
C VAL A 36 -18.99 17.71 5.51
N GLU A 37 -20.29 18.00 5.64
CA GLU A 37 -21.10 17.65 6.82
C GLU A 37 -21.49 16.17 6.85
N ASN A 38 -21.71 15.57 5.68
CA ASN A 38 -22.20 14.22 5.46
C ASN A 38 -21.37 13.51 4.38
N PRO A 39 -20.07 13.23 4.64
CA PRO A 39 -19.22 12.56 3.67
C PRO A 39 -19.77 11.16 3.32
N PRO A 40 -19.54 10.68 2.08
CA PRO A 40 -19.92 9.33 1.71
C PRO A 40 -19.26 8.31 2.64
N LYS A 41 -19.98 7.23 2.98
CA LYS A 41 -19.37 6.16 3.77
C LYS A 41 -18.34 5.45 2.90
N THR A 42 -17.19 5.15 3.49
CA THR A 42 -16.12 4.43 2.80
C THR A 42 -16.61 3.13 2.16
N THR A 43 -17.52 2.40 2.80
CA THR A 43 -18.12 1.17 2.26
C THR A 43 -18.85 1.39 0.93
N ASP A 44 -19.50 2.54 0.77
CA ASP A 44 -20.30 2.87 -0.42
C ASP A 44 -19.39 3.21 -1.62
N LEU A 45 -18.11 3.50 -1.35
CA LEU A 45 -17.11 3.79 -2.38
C LEU A 45 -16.53 2.52 -3.02
N PHE A 46 -16.64 1.35 -2.36
CA PHE A 46 -16.14 0.08 -2.89
C PHE A 46 -17.17 -0.56 -3.83
N LYS A 47 -16.80 -0.76 -5.10
CA LYS A 47 -17.65 -1.40 -6.13
C LYS A 47 -17.59 -2.93 -6.02
N VAL A 48 -18.21 -3.49 -4.97
CA VAL A 48 -18.25 -4.94 -4.71
C VAL A 48 -19.48 -5.59 -5.37
N PRO A 49 -19.33 -6.65 -6.19
CA PRO A 49 -20.47 -7.35 -6.78
C PRO A 49 -21.37 -8.00 -5.72
N ALA A 50 -22.68 -7.81 -5.85
CA ALA A 50 -23.67 -8.25 -4.86
C ALA A 50 -23.88 -9.77 -4.82
N ASP A 51 -23.55 -10.48 -5.89
CA ASP A 51 -23.72 -11.93 -6.06
C ASP A 51 -22.50 -12.74 -5.61
N LEU A 52 -21.46 -12.08 -5.06
CA LEU A 52 -20.29 -12.76 -4.55
C LEU A 52 -20.63 -13.69 -3.38
N PRO A 53 -19.96 -14.86 -3.27
CA PRO A 53 -20.06 -15.73 -2.11
C PRO A 53 -19.80 -14.98 -0.80
N LYS A 54 -20.44 -15.41 0.30
CA LYS A 54 -20.36 -14.74 1.61
C LYS A 54 -18.93 -14.49 2.11
N GLY A 55 -17.99 -15.39 1.83
CA GLY A 55 -16.59 -15.22 2.21
C GLY A 55 -15.93 -14.00 1.56
N TRP A 56 -16.27 -13.72 0.29
CA TRP A 56 -15.80 -12.53 -0.43
C TRP A 56 -16.44 -11.24 0.10
N GLN A 57 -17.74 -11.27 0.44
CA GLN A 57 -18.39 -10.13 1.08
C GLN A 57 -17.69 -9.76 2.39
N ILE A 58 -17.44 -10.75 3.26
CA ILE A 58 -16.71 -10.56 4.52
C ILE A 58 -15.31 -10.00 4.28
N PHE A 59 -14.60 -10.47 3.25
CA PHE A 59 -13.28 -9.95 2.90
C PHE A 59 -13.33 -8.46 2.57
N PHE A 60 -14.20 -8.07 1.63
CA PHE A 60 -14.30 -6.66 1.22
C PHE A 60 -14.85 -5.76 2.33
N ASP A 61 -15.73 -6.26 3.20
CA ASP A 61 -16.18 -5.51 4.38
C ASP A 61 -15.00 -5.19 5.31
N LYS A 62 -14.09 -6.14 5.54
CA LYS A 62 -12.89 -5.88 6.35
C LYS A 62 -11.93 -4.91 5.66
N VAL A 63 -11.77 -5.00 4.34
CA VAL A 63 -10.97 -4.04 3.56
C VAL A 63 -11.55 -2.64 3.69
N ALA A 64 -12.85 -2.47 3.43
CA ALA A 64 -13.54 -1.19 3.55
C ALA A 64 -13.46 -0.63 4.97
N ALA A 65 -13.57 -1.47 6.00
CA ALA A 65 -13.41 -1.07 7.39
C ALA A 65 -11.97 -0.60 7.71
N HIS A 66 -10.94 -1.22 7.14
CA HIS A 66 -9.56 -0.73 7.25
C HIS A 66 -9.42 0.66 6.63
N TYR A 67 -9.93 0.87 5.42
CA TYR A 67 -9.90 2.20 4.79
C TYR A 67 -10.70 3.24 5.56
N ALA A 68 -11.85 2.87 6.12
CA ALA A 68 -12.66 3.77 6.94
C ALA A 68 -11.88 4.27 8.17
N ARG A 69 -11.04 3.43 8.78
CA ARG A 69 -10.12 3.84 9.87
C ARG A 69 -9.01 4.78 9.41
N GLN A 70 -8.59 4.68 8.14
CA GLN A 70 -7.51 5.51 7.58
C GLN A 70 -8.04 6.84 7.01
N CYS A 71 -9.33 6.92 6.67
CA CYS A 71 -10.01 8.13 6.19
C CYS A 71 -10.40 9.11 7.31
N GLU A 72 -9.55 9.28 8.32
CA GLU A 72 -9.73 10.34 9.33
C GLU A 72 -9.55 11.74 8.73
N ASP A 73 -8.81 11.85 7.61
CA ASP A 73 -8.58 13.10 6.87
C ASP A 73 -9.28 13.10 5.48
N ARG A 74 -9.72 14.29 5.04
CA ARG A 74 -10.49 14.45 3.78
C ARG A 74 -9.68 14.07 2.53
N HIS A 75 -8.34 14.13 2.54
CA HIS A 75 -7.55 13.81 1.35
C HIS A 75 -7.65 12.32 1.01
N THR A 76 -7.55 11.45 2.01
CA THR A 76 -7.66 10.00 1.82
C THR A 76 -9.05 9.62 1.32
N LEU A 77 -10.10 10.27 1.81
CA LEU A 77 -11.48 10.05 1.32
C LEU A 77 -11.65 10.49 -0.14
N ILE A 78 -11.16 11.68 -0.53
CA ILE A 78 -11.22 12.16 -1.91
C ILE A 78 -10.51 11.19 -2.87
N TYR A 79 -9.40 10.58 -2.44
CA TYR A 79 -8.73 9.57 -3.25
C TYR A 79 -9.63 8.36 -3.53
N LEU A 80 -10.36 7.86 -2.51
CA LEU A 80 -11.30 6.74 -2.67
C LEU A 80 -12.52 7.11 -3.52
N GLU A 81 -13.06 8.33 -3.37
CA GLU A 81 -14.14 8.84 -4.22
C GLU A 81 -13.72 8.84 -5.69
N LYS A 82 -12.55 9.40 -6.01
CA LYS A 82 -12.00 9.42 -7.37
C LYS A 82 -11.80 8.02 -7.92
N ARG A 83 -11.25 7.10 -7.11
CA ARG A 83 -11.12 5.69 -7.50
C ARG A 83 -12.50 5.08 -7.81
N SER A 84 -13.48 5.31 -6.96
CA SER A 84 -14.85 4.79 -7.11
C SER A 84 -15.49 5.24 -8.44
N TRP A 85 -15.32 6.52 -8.82
CA TRP A 85 -15.79 7.05 -10.11
C TRP A 85 -15.09 6.40 -11.29
N ILE A 86 -13.76 6.25 -11.24
CA ILE A 86 -13.00 5.58 -12.30
C ILE A 86 -13.49 4.14 -12.48
N LEU A 87 -13.70 3.39 -11.38
CA LEU A 87 -14.22 2.03 -11.48
C LEU A 87 -15.63 1.99 -12.09
N GLU A 88 -16.48 2.96 -11.78
CA GLU A 88 -17.82 3.05 -12.35
C GLU A 88 -17.79 3.33 -13.86
N ASP A 89 -17.02 4.33 -14.29
CA ASP A 89 -16.90 4.72 -15.69
C ASP A 89 -16.32 3.59 -16.55
N GLU A 90 -15.32 2.88 -16.02
CA GLU A 90 -14.66 1.75 -16.68
C GLU A 90 -15.41 0.41 -16.50
N LYS A 91 -16.52 0.41 -15.74
CA LYS A 91 -17.32 -0.78 -15.39
C LYS A 91 -16.50 -1.88 -14.72
N LEU A 92 -15.56 -1.49 -13.87
CA LEU A 92 -14.70 -2.36 -13.07
C LEU A 92 -15.26 -2.55 -11.66
N THR A 93 -14.91 -3.69 -11.06
CA THR A 93 -15.28 -4.05 -9.69
C THR A 93 -14.06 -4.22 -8.80
N GLU A 94 -14.22 -4.10 -7.49
CA GLU A 94 -13.12 -4.33 -6.54
C GLU A 94 -12.61 -5.78 -6.57
N PHE A 95 -13.47 -6.72 -6.98
CA PHE A 95 -13.08 -8.10 -7.21
C PHE A 95 -12.12 -8.23 -8.40
N GLU A 96 -12.41 -7.57 -9.52
CA GLU A 96 -11.52 -7.54 -10.69
C GLU A 96 -10.20 -6.84 -10.40
N MET A 97 -10.23 -5.75 -9.62
CA MET A 97 -9.02 -5.07 -9.15
C MET A 97 -8.17 -5.98 -8.26
N PHE A 98 -8.81 -6.68 -7.31
CA PHE A 98 -8.14 -7.67 -6.48
C PHE A 98 -7.49 -8.78 -7.31
N MET A 99 -8.23 -9.39 -8.25
CA MET A 99 -7.71 -10.47 -9.09
C MET A 99 -6.55 -10.00 -9.98
N SER A 100 -6.63 -8.78 -10.51
CA SER A 100 -5.55 -8.18 -11.29
C SER A 100 -4.29 -7.96 -10.45
N ALA A 101 -4.44 -7.46 -9.22
CA ALA A 101 -3.33 -7.30 -8.28
C ALA A 101 -2.68 -8.65 -7.92
N ILE A 102 -3.47 -9.73 -7.79
CA ILE A 102 -2.94 -11.07 -7.58
C ILE A 102 -2.10 -11.53 -8.78
N GLY A 103 -2.56 -11.31 -10.01
CA GLY A 103 -1.79 -11.62 -11.22
C GLY A 103 -0.44 -10.89 -11.24
N MET A 104 -0.45 -9.58 -11.04
CA MET A 104 0.78 -8.77 -10.95
C MET A 104 1.72 -9.24 -9.84
N LYS A 105 1.17 -9.61 -8.67
CA LYS A 105 1.96 -10.18 -7.57
C LYS A 105 2.65 -11.48 -7.97
N GLU A 106 2.00 -12.36 -8.74
CA GLU A 106 2.63 -13.60 -9.21
C GLU A 106 3.75 -13.34 -10.24
N GLU A 107 3.59 -12.35 -11.13
CA GLU A 107 4.67 -11.89 -12.01
C GLU A 107 5.85 -11.32 -11.20
N GLY A 108 5.55 -10.53 -10.17
CA GLY A 108 6.55 -10.05 -9.22
C GLY A 108 7.28 -11.19 -8.50
N ASN A 109 6.55 -12.25 -8.10
CA ASN A 109 7.13 -13.44 -7.48
C ASN A 109 8.06 -14.17 -8.45
N ALA A 110 7.69 -14.27 -9.74
CA ALA A 110 8.54 -14.87 -10.77
C ALA A 110 9.85 -14.08 -10.94
N ALA A 111 9.75 -12.77 -11.17
CA ALA A 111 10.91 -11.89 -11.29
C ALA A 111 11.81 -11.93 -10.05
N PHE A 112 11.22 -11.97 -8.85
CA PHE A 112 11.99 -12.03 -7.60
C PHE A 112 12.79 -13.34 -7.48
N ARG A 113 12.22 -14.48 -7.92
CA ARG A 113 12.91 -15.78 -7.95
C ARG A 113 14.04 -15.82 -8.98
N GLU A 114 13.91 -15.11 -10.08
CA GLU A 114 14.97 -14.93 -11.09
C GLU A 114 16.11 -14.02 -10.61
N GLY A 115 15.89 -13.30 -9.50
CA GLY A 115 16.86 -12.36 -8.94
C GLY A 115 16.71 -10.94 -9.47
N ASP A 116 15.77 -10.68 -10.37
CA ASP A 116 15.44 -9.34 -10.88
C ASP A 116 14.56 -8.57 -9.88
N VAL A 117 15.22 -7.96 -8.90
CA VAL A 117 14.57 -7.21 -7.82
C VAL A 117 13.84 -5.97 -8.34
N ALA A 118 14.41 -5.30 -9.35
CA ALA A 118 13.83 -4.08 -9.90
C ALA A 118 12.49 -4.37 -10.59
N ARG A 119 12.45 -5.39 -11.45
CA ARG A 119 11.21 -5.84 -12.08
C ARG A 119 10.21 -6.36 -11.06
N ALA A 120 10.67 -7.12 -10.06
CA ALA A 120 9.79 -7.59 -8.99
C ALA A 120 9.15 -6.43 -8.21
N LEU A 121 9.95 -5.44 -7.81
CA LEU A 121 9.47 -4.25 -7.12
C LEU A 121 8.43 -3.50 -7.95
N LEU A 122 8.66 -3.35 -9.25
CA LEU A 122 7.70 -2.70 -10.14
C LEU A 122 6.35 -3.42 -10.13
N PHE A 123 6.35 -4.75 -10.35
CA PHE A 123 5.11 -5.52 -10.33
C PHE A 123 4.39 -5.48 -8.98
N TYR A 124 5.13 -5.56 -7.86
CA TYR A 124 4.53 -5.44 -6.54
C TYR A 124 3.97 -4.03 -6.27
N MET A 125 4.65 -2.97 -6.72
CA MET A 125 4.14 -1.60 -6.60
C MET A 125 2.88 -1.41 -7.45
N SER A 126 2.86 -1.92 -8.69
CA SER A 126 1.67 -1.93 -9.56
C SER A 126 0.52 -2.71 -8.93
N ALA A 127 0.79 -3.88 -8.36
CA ALA A 127 -0.20 -4.68 -7.63
C ALA A 127 -0.76 -3.89 -6.44
N ASN A 128 0.12 -3.24 -5.66
CA ASN A 128 -0.28 -2.45 -4.51
C ASN A 128 -1.14 -1.25 -4.92
N SER A 129 -0.78 -0.53 -5.98
CA SER A 129 -1.57 0.59 -6.51
C SER A 129 -2.92 0.14 -7.07
N THR A 130 -2.98 -1.07 -7.64
CA THR A 130 -4.22 -1.66 -8.18
C THR A 130 -5.17 -2.08 -7.06
N PHE A 131 -4.70 -2.91 -6.13
CA PHE A 131 -5.44 -3.33 -4.94
C PHE A 131 -4.45 -3.70 -3.82
N PRO A 132 -4.31 -2.89 -2.76
CA PRO A 132 -3.38 -3.20 -1.69
C PRO A 132 -3.78 -4.45 -0.91
N THR A 133 -2.82 -5.34 -0.68
CA THR A 133 -2.99 -6.51 0.19
C THR A 133 -1.76 -6.67 1.09
N PRO A 134 -1.89 -7.32 2.26
CA PRO A 134 -0.75 -7.50 3.16
C PRO A 134 0.40 -8.27 2.50
N ASP A 135 0.09 -9.30 1.71
CA ASP A 135 1.11 -10.09 1.00
C ASP A 135 1.88 -9.27 -0.03
N VAL A 136 1.19 -8.42 -0.80
CA VAL A 136 1.83 -7.53 -1.78
C VAL A 136 2.72 -6.50 -1.07
N MET A 137 2.22 -5.81 -0.04
CA MET A 137 3.01 -4.85 0.73
C MET A 137 4.23 -5.51 1.38
N ASN A 138 4.06 -6.71 1.92
CA ASN A 138 5.14 -7.49 2.52
C ASN A 138 6.20 -7.91 1.48
N ASN A 139 5.79 -8.17 0.24
CA ASN A 139 6.70 -8.42 -0.86
C ASN A 139 7.45 -7.16 -1.33
N VAL A 140 6.80 -5.98 -1.33
CA VAL A 140 7.47 -4.68 -1.53
C VAL A 140 8.56 -4.49 -0.47
N ALA A 141 8.26 -4.75 0.81
CA ALA A 141 9.23 -4.66 1.89
C ALA A 141 10.44 -5.60 1.68
N ALA A 142 10.22 -6.80 1.13
CA ALA A 142 11.29 -7.72 0.78
C ALA A 142 12.22 -7.18 -0.31
N CYS A 143 11.68 -6.56 -1.36
CA CYS A 143 12.48 -5.91 -2.40
C CYS A 143 13.24 -4.70 -1.82
N ALA A 144 12.59 -3.88 -1.00
CA ALA A 144 13.20 -2.71 -0.37
C ALA A 144 14.40 -3.09 0.52
N LEU A 145 14.31 -4.18 1.29
CA LEU A 145 15.45 -4.71 2.06
C LEU A 145 16.61 -5.13 1.16
N ARG A 146 16.34 -5.78 0.02
CA ARG A 146 17.39 -6.16 -0.94
C ARG A 146 18.11 -4.96 -1.56
N GLU A 147 17.43 -3.82 -1.66
CA GLU A 147 17.99 -2.57 -2.16
C GLU A 147 18.49 -1.63 -1.05
N ASN A 148 18.57 -2.08 0.21
CA ASN A 148 18.96 -1.24 1.35
C ASN A 148 18.05 -0.01 1.56
N ARG A 149 16.81 -0.05 1.07
CA ARG A 149 15.78 0.99 1.27
C ARG A 149 15.04 0.71 2.58
N TYR A 150 15.75 0.82 3.70
CA TYR A 150 15.24 0.36 5.00
C TYR A 150 13.98 1.10 5.46
N GLN A 151 13.89 2.42 5.26
CA GLN A 151 12.67 3.17 5.60
C GLN A 151 11.45 2.66 4.83
N MET A 152 11.59 2.46 3.52
CA MET A 152 10.52 1.91 2.69
C MET A 152 10.12 0.50 3.15
N ALA A 153 11.08 -0.33 3.54
CA ALA A 153 10.80 -1.66 4.07
C ALA A 153 10.00 -1.60 5.39
N GLU A 154 10.37 -0.72 6.32
CA GLU A 154 9.62 -0.51 7.57
C GLU A 154 8.19 -0.03 7.30
N ASP A 155 8.04 0.96 6.42
CA ASP A 155 6.73 1.57 6.11
C ASP A 155 5.77 0.55 5.51
N PHE A 156 6.21 -0.21 4.50
CA PHE A 156 5.36 -1.21 3.84
C PHE A 156 5.07 -2.41 4.74
N ALA A 157 6.04 -2.89 5.52
CA ALA A 157 5.78 -3.97 6.47
C ALA A 157 4.82 -3.54 7.59
N SER A 158 4.90 -2.28 8.03
CA SER A 158 3.97 -1.71 9.02
C SER A 158 2.56 -1.61 8.47
N LYS A 159 2.40 -1.09 7.25
CA LYS A 159 1.09 -1.03 6.57
C LYS A 159 0.48 -2.42 6.38
N ALA A 160 1.29 -3.40 6.00
CA ALA A 160 0.83 -4.78 5.83
C ALA A 160 0.28 -5.36 7.15
N LEU A 161 0.97 -5.10 8.26
CA LEU A 161 0.56 -5.55 9.59
C LEU A 161 -0.67 -4.80 10.11
N ASP A 162 -0.79 -3.50 9.86
CA ASP A 162 -1.93 -2.66 10.30
C ASP A 162 -3.25 -3.00 9.58
N MET A 163 -3.15 -3.48 8.34
CA MET A 163 -4.32 -3.97 7.61
C MET A 163 -4.96 -5.18 8.30
N ASP A 164 -4.15 -5.99 9.02
CA ASP A 164 -4.57 -7.20 9.76
C ASP A 164 -5.39 -8.21 8.92
N LEU A 165 -5.02 -8.34 7.64
CA LEU A 165 -5.66 -9.27 6.69
C LEU A 165 -4.71 -10.39 6.23
N PHE A 166 -3.67 -10.70 6.99
CA PHE A 166 -2.86 -11.88 6.70
C PHE A 166 -3.66 -13.15 6.96
N THR A 167 -3.88 -13.96 5.92
CA THR A 167 -4.49 -15.29 6.05
C THR A 167 -3.49 -16.40 6.37
N ASN A 168 -2.21 -16.16 6.07
CA ASN A 168 -1.14 -17.10 6.34
C ASN A 168 -0.26 -16.59 7.49
N VAL A 169 -0.26 -17.32 8.62
CA VAL A 169 0.54 -17.02 9.81
C VAL A 169 2.04 -16.90 9.48
N LYS A 170 2.55 -17.71 8.55
CA LYS A 170 3.94 -17.63 8.09
C LYS A 170 4.23 -16.31 7.36
N ASN A 171 3.26 -15.79 6.60
CA ASN A 171 3.42 -14.49 5.93
C ASN A 171 3.34 -13.33 6.93
N LYS A 172 2.48 -13.42 7.95
CA LYS A 172 2.46 -12.48 9.08
C LYS A 172 3.80 -12.48 9.84
N ALA A 173 4.36 -13.66 10.13
CA ALA A 173 5.69 -13.78 10.74
C ALA A 173 6.79 -13.15 9.87
N LYS A 174 6.76 -13.37 8.54
CA LYS A 174 7.68 -12.71 7.60
C LYS A 174 7.57 -11.19 7.62
N ALA A 175 6.37 -10.63 7.79
CA ALA A 175 6.18 -9.18 7.87
C ALA A 175 6.85 -8.58 9.12
N TYR A 176 6.65 -9.22 10.28
CA TYR A 176 7.38 -8.85 11.50
C TYR A 176 8.89 -9.01 11.32
N PHE A 177 9.35 -10.12 10.75
CA PHE A 177 10.77 -10.35 10.50
C PHE A 177 11.39 -9.26 9.61
N ARG A 178 10.74 -8.91 8.50
CA ARG A 178 11.21 -7.87 7.57
C ARG A 178 11.20 -6.48 8.21
N ARG A 179 10.18 -6.16 9.03
CA ARG A 179 10.15 -4.90 9.79
C ARG A 179 11.27 -4.85 10.84
N ALA A 180 11.56 -5.95 11.51
CA ALA A 180 12.68 -6.06 12.44
C ALA A 180 14.03 -5.80 11.74
N GLN A 181 14.25 -6.42 10.57
CA GLN A 181 15.45 -6.18 9.77
C GLN A 181 15.58 -4.70 9.37
N ALA A 182 14.49 -4.10 8.88
CA ALA A 182 14.48 -2.68 8.51
C ALA A 182 14.83 -1.77 9.71
N ARG A 183 14.15 -1.98 10.85
CA ARG A 183 14.38 -1.23 12.09
C ARG A 183 15.80 -1.41 12.63
N MET A 184 16.35 -2.61 12.56
CA MET A 184 17.74 -2.88 12.91
C MET A 184 18.69 -2.02 12.08
N HIS A 185 18.52 -1.98 10.75
CA HIS A 185 19.35 -1.13 9.88
C HIS A 185 19.12 0.37 10.09
N LEU A 186 17.93 0.77 10.54
CA LEU A 186 17.60 2.15 10.91
C LEU A 186 18.08 2.53 12.33
N GLY A 187 18.68 1.60 13.07
CA GLY A 187 19.18 1.83 14.43
C GLY A 187 18.11 1.79 15.52
N ASN A 188 16.90 1.34 15.20
CA ASN A 188 15.76 1.19 16.11
C ASN A 188 15.76 -0.22 16.71
N PHE A 189 16.79 -0.52 17.51
CA PHE A 189 17.10 -1.89 17.93
C PHE A 189 16.07 -2.48 18.89
N GLU A 190 15.53 -1.67 19.80
CA GLU A 190 14.54 -2.10 20.76
C GLU A 190 13.22 -2.51 20.08
N GLU A 191 12.75 -1.71 19.12
CA GLU A 191 11.58 -2.02 18.31
C GLU A 191 11.84 -3.21 17.36
N ALA A 192 13.07 -3.34 16.85
CA ALA A 192 13.47 -4.51 16.07
C ALA A 192 13.42 -5.80 16.92
N LEU A 193 13.86 -5.73 18.18
CA LEU A 193 13.81 -6.87 19.10
C LEU A 193 12.36 -7.27 19.42
N GLN A 194 11.45 -6.31 19.58
CA GLN A 194 10.03 -6.61 19.76
C GLN A 194 9.46 -7.35 18.55
N ASP A 195 9.71 -6.84 17.34
CA ASP A 195 9.21 -7.45 16.11
C ASP A 195 9.81 -8.85 15.87
N ILE A 196 11.11 -9.04 16.08
CA ILE A 196 11.75 -10.35 15.86
C ILE A 196 11.26 -11.40 16.86
N ASN A 197 10.89 -10.98 18.08
CA ASN A 197 10.29 -11.85 19.08
C ASN A 197 8.92 -12.34 18.63
N ILE A 198 8.07 -11.43 18.16
CA ILE A 198 6.75 -11.79 17.62
C ILE A 198 6.90 -12.71 16.39
N ALA A 199 7.85 -12.42 15.50
CA ALA A 199 8.13 -13.28 14.34
C ALA A 199 8.52 -14.70 14.76
N ALA A 200 9.38 -14.83 15.77
CA ALA A 200 9.81 -16.12 16.31
C ALA A 200 8.67 -16.90 16.95
N ASP A 201 7.78 -16.23 17.70
CA ASP A 201 6.61 -16.86 18.32
C ASP A 201 5.59 -17.35 17.29
N LEU A 202 5.41 -16.60 16.20
CA LEU A 202 4.49 -16.96 15.12
C LEU A 202 5.01 -18.10 14.24
N HIS A 203 6.30 -18.05 13.88
CA HIS A 203 6.92 -19.07 13.03
C HIS A 203 8.44 -19.12 13.26
N PRO A 204 8.94 -20.02 14.12
CA PRO A 204 10.37 -20.19 14.33
C PRO A 204 11.12 -20.51 13.03
N ASP A 205 12.26 -19.86 12.80
CA ASP A 205 13.14 -20.09 11.66
C ASP A 205 14.58 -19.75 12.04
N VAL A 206 15.56 -20.46 11.46
CA VAL A 206 16.99 -20.24 11.74
C VAL A 206 17.41 -18.80 11.43
N SER A 207 16.88 -18.21 10.36
CA SER A 207 17.18 -16.83 9.97
C SER A 207 16.67 -15.83 11.01
N ILE A 208 15.47 -16.07 11.57
CA ILE A 208 14.89 -15.25 12.63
C ILE A 208 15.75 -15.33 13.89
N SER A 209 16.19 -16.52 14.29
CA SER A 209 17.07 -16.71 15.45
C SER A 209 18.43 -16.04 15.25
N SER A 210 19.02 -16.12 14.06
CA SER A 210 20.28 -15.43 13.74
C SER A 210 20.14 -13.92 13.88
N THR A 211 19.12 -13.34 13.21
CA THR A 211 18.87 -11.90 13.26
C THR A 211 18.51 -11.42 14.68
N ARG A 212 17.81 -12.23 15.49
CA ARG A 212 17.58 -11.90 16.91
C ARG A 212 18.92 -11.74 17.66
N GLY A 213 19.84 -12.69 17.52
CA GLY A 213 21.16 -12.61 18.17
C GLY A 213 22.00 -11.42 17.69
N GLU A 214 21.91 -11.06 16.40
CA GLU A 214 22.51 -9.85 15.86
C GLU A 214 21.94 -8.58 16.52
N ILE A 215 20.61 -8.48 16.64
CA ILE A 215 19.93 -7.35 17.29
C ILE A 215 20.33 -7.26 18.77
N GLU A 216 20.34 -8.38 19.50
CA GLU A 216 20.75 -8.42 20.91
C GLU A 216 22.19 -7.91 21.10
N THR A 217 23.10 -8.35 20.22
CA THR A 217 24.50 -7.87 20.21
C THR A 217 24.58 -6.37 19.93
N LEU A 218 23.78 -5.84 19.00
CA LEU A 218 23.74 -4.42 18.69
C LEU A 218 23.24 -3.58 19.87
N ILE A 219 22.23 -4.05 20.61
CA ILE A 219 21.74 -3.40 21.83
C ILE A 219 22.85 -3.33 22.90
N GLU A 220 23.65 -4.38 23.03
CA GLU A 220 24.75 -4.42 24.00
C GLU A 220 25.96 -3.58 23.60
N THR A 221 26.21 -3.39 22.29
CA THR A 221 27.43 -2.74 21.79
C THR A 221 27.23 -1.28 21.39
N VAL A 222 26.02 -0.89 20.96
CA VAL A 222 25.69 0.43 20.42
C VAL A 222 24.82 1.22 21.41
N LYS A 223 25.41 1.67 22.52
CA LYS A 223 24.68 2.30 23.63
C LYS A 223 24.59 3.81 23.59
N SER A 224 25.55 4.47 22.93
CA SER A 224 25.63 5.94 22.88
C SER A 224 25.17 6.51 21.54
N PRO A 225 24.69 7.77 21.49
CA PRO A 225 24.35 8.44 20.23
C PRO A 225 25.50 8.47 19.22
N SER A 226 26.74 8.62 19.68
CA SER A 226 27.93 8.61 18.83
C SER A 226 28.15 7.25 18.17
N GLN A 227 28.02 6.15 18.94
CA GLN A 227 28.11 4.80 18.40
C GLN A 227 26.97 4.51 17.43
N ARG A 228 25.74 4.96 17.74
CA ARG A 228 24.59 4.82 16.83
C ARG A 228 24.83 5.57 15.53
N LYS A 229 25.37 6.78 15.58
CA LYS A 229 25.78 7.52 14.39
C LYS A 229 26.81 6.74 13.57
N THR A 230 27.88 6.22 14.19
CA THR A 230 28.88 5.39 13.50
C THR A 230 28.26 4.14 12.87
N TYR A 231 27.31 3.49 13.55
CA TYR A 231 26.58 2.35 13.02
C TYR A 231 25.75 2.72 11.79
N LEU A 232 25.04 3.84 11.83
CA LEU A 232 24.22 4.34 10.73
C LEU A 232 25.06 4.78 9.52
N ASP A 233 26.17 5.47 9.78
CA ASP A 233 27.14 5.88 8.75
C ASP A 233 27.78 4.67 8.05
N GLY A 234 27.84 3.52 8.72
CA GLY A 234 28.32 2.24 8.17
C GLY A 234 27.28 1.46 7.36
N GLN A 235 26.00 1.89 7.34
CA GLN A 235 24.96 1.20 6.59
C GLN A 235 25.11 1.45 5.08
N LYS A 236 24.77 0.44 4.29
CA LYS A 236 24.71 0.58 2.83
C LYS A 236 23.65 1.60 2.44
N SER A 237 24.03 2.54 1.57
CA SER A 237 23.09 3.47 0.96
C SER A 237 22.25 2.77 -0.11
N PRO A 238 20.98 3.19 -0.31
CA PRO A 238 20.17 2.68 -1.42
C PRO A 238 20.75 3.11 -2.77
N PRO A 239 20.40 2.40 -3.86
CA PRO A 239 20.74 2.83 -5.22
C PRO A 239 20.27 4.27 -5.46
N GLY A 240 21.07 5.02 -6.23
CA GLY A 240 20.73 6.38 -6.65
C GLY A 240 19.36 6.43 -7.33
N MET A 241 18.67 7.57 -7.18
CA MET A 241 17.40 7.78 -7.88
C MET A 241 17.65 7.90 -9.38
N LEU A 242 16.86 7.17 -10.16
CA LEU A 242 16.73 7.42 -11.60
C LEU A 242 16.11 8.80 -11.82
N SER A 243 16.47 9.44 -12.93
CA SER A 243 15.72 10.60 -13.39
C SER A 243 14.27 10.18 -13.74
N PHE A 244 13.36 11.14 -13.72
CA PHE A 244 11.97 10.91 -14.14
C PHE A 244 11.89 10.29 -15.54
N THR A 245 12.71 10.77 -16.48
CA THR A 245 12.76 10.29 -17.86
C THR A 245 13.22 8.83 -17.94
N GLU A 246 14.28 8.46 -17.22
CA GLU A 246 14.76 7.07 -17.17
C GLU A 246 13.73 6.14 -16.53
N GLY A 247 13.06 6.60 -15.47
CA GLY A 247 11.96 5.85 -14.84
C GLY A 247 10.81 5.60 -15.82
N MET A 248 10.39 6.62 -16.56
CA MET A 248 9.32 6.50 -17.55
C MET A 248 9.69 5.57 -18.72
N GLN A 249 10.94 5.62 -19.20
CA GLN A 249 11.42 4.71 -20.24
C GLN A 249 11.39 3.25 -19.74
N GLY A 250 11.82 2.99 -18.51
CA GLY A 250 11.78 1.65 -17.93
C GLY A 250 10.36 1.07 -17.83
N ILE A 251 9.36 1.91 -17.50
CA ILE A 251 7.94 1.50 -17.50
C ILE A 251 7.47 1.12 -18.91
N GLN A 252 7.86 1.89 -19.92
CA GLN A 252 7.52 1.61 -21.33
C GLN A 252 8.18 0.33 -21.83
N ASP A 253 9.48 0.14 -21.55
CA ASP A 253 10.25 -1.04 -21.97
C ASP A 253 9.71 -2.34 -21.38
N LEU A 254 9.16 -2.27 -20.17
CA LEU A 254 8.53 -3.41 -19.50
C LEU A 254 7.13 -3.71 -20.03
N GLY A 255 6.59 -2.87 -20.92
CA GLY A 255 5.31 -3.11 -21.58
C GLY A 255 4.12 -3.15 -20.63
N MET A 256 4.22 -2.54 -19.45
CA MET A 256 3.11 -2.49 -18.49
C MET A 256 1.97 -1.64 -19.07
N GLN A 257 1.00 -2.27 -19.71
CA GLN A 257 -0.28 -1.65 -20.03
C GLN A 257 -1.22 -1.78 -18.82
N TYR A 258 -2.07 -0.77 -18.63
CA TYR A 258 -3.05 -0.68 -17.56
C TYR A 258 -3.82 -1.99 -17.30
N VAL A 259 -4.29 -2.11 -16.06
CA VAL A 259 -5.13 -3.19 -15.52
C VAL A 259 -6.17 -3.62 -16.56
N ARG A 260 -5.94 -4.78 -17.20
CA ARG A 260 -7.00 -5.54 -17.87
C ARG A 260 -7.10 -6.89 -17.20
N VAL A 261 -8.32 -7.19 -16.75
CA VAL A 261 -8.71 -8.50 -16.24
C VAL A 261 -8.43 -9.53 -17.35
N PRO A 262 -7.68 -10.61 -17.09
CA PRO A 262 -7.46 -11.62 -18.11
C PRO A 262 -8.76 -12.38 -18.41
N ASP A 263 -9.13 -12.49 -19.69
CA ASP A 263 -10.39 -13.08 -20.19
C ASP A 263 -10.61 -14.57 -19.79
N PHE A 264 -9.62 -15.24 -19.21
CA PHE A 264 -9.62 -16.69 -18.96
C PHE A 264 -10.01 -17.09 -17.53
N VAL A 265 -10.27 -16.15 -16.62
CA VAL A 265 -10.58 -16.49 -15.22
C VAL A 265 -12.07 -16.83 -15.08
N ASP A 266 -12.41 -18.11 -14.88
CA ASP A 266 -13.76 -18.52 -14.46
C ASP A 266 -13.96 -18.20 -12.97
N PHE A 267 -14.55 -17.03 -12.72
CA PHE A 267 -14.68 -16.40 -11.41
C PHE A 267 -15.51 -17.21 -10.39
N LYS A 268 -16.28 -18.22 -10.83
CA LYS A 268 -17.04 -19.10 -9.92
C LYS A 268 -16.16 -20.15 -9.22
N GLN A 269 -14.90 -20.29 -9.63
CA GLN A 269 -14.00 -21.33 -9.16
C GLN A 269 -12.91 -20.82 -8.18
N VAL A 270 -12.80 -19.49 -7.97
CA VAL A 270 -11.79 -18.89 -7.08
C VAL A 270 -12.31 -18.80 -5.65
N GLN A 271 -11.63 -19.46 -4.72
CA GLN A 271 -11.99 -19.44 -3.30
C GLN A 271 -11.54 -18.12 -2.63
N PRO A 272 -12.36 -17.54 -1.72
CA PRO A 272 -11.96 -16.39 -0.94
C PRO A 272 -10.80 -16.75 0.02
N PRO A 273 -10.01 -15.76 0.47
CA PRO A 273 -9.01 -16.01 1.49
C PRO A 273 -9.69 -16.52 2.78
N SER A 274 -9.13 -17.56 3.40
CA SER A 274 -9.59 -18.08 4.69
C SER A 274 -9.09 -17.17 5.80
N PHE A 275 -9.94 -16.27 6.29
CA PHE A 275 -9.68 -15.46 7.48
C PHE A 275 -10.15 -16.17 8.74
#